data_AF-A0A2X0IIZ4-F1
#
_entry.id   AF-A0A2X0IIZ4-F1
#
_cell.length_a   1.000
_cell.length_b   1.000
_cell.length_c   1.000
_cell.angle_alpha   90.00
_cell.angle_beta   90.00
_cell.angle_gamma   90.00
#
_symmetry.space_group_name_H-M   'P 1'
#
loop_
_entity.id
_entity.type
_entity.pdbx_description
1 polymer ?
#
loop_
_entity_poly.entity_id
_entity_poly.type
_entity_poly.pdbx_seq_one_letter_code
_entity_poly.pdbx_strand_id
1 'polypeptide(L)' 'MSDGDRSSAQQAGESDARRAERARRRIVFDDPVSGRSRDDSDAGWGGERGEGSRDRDKDWYLSETPPHHGEK' A
#
# COMPACT_ATOMS: atom_id res chain seq x y z
N MET A 1 45.59 -38.38 8.11
CA MET A 1 44.52 -37.76 7.30
C MET A 1 43.68 -36.93 8.25
N SER A 2 43.60 -35.63 7.97
CA SER A 2 43.36 -34.53 8.90
C SER A 2 41.96 -34.47 9.54
N ASP A 3 41.92 -34.19 10.85
CA ASP A 3 40.72 -33.79 11.60
C ASP A 3 40.25 -32.35 11.29
N GLY A 4 41.10 -31.53 10.64
CA GLY A 4 40.84 -30.11 10.39
C GLY A 4 39.72 -29.82 9.39
N ASP A 5 39.40 -30.76 8.50
CA ASP A 5 38.40 -30.56 7.43
C ASP A 5 36.94 -30.69 7.95
N ARG A 6 36.73 -31.50 9.00
CA ARG A 6 35.40 -31.62 9.64
C ARG A 6 35.04 -30.39 10.47
N SER A 7 36.02 -29.80 11.17
CA SER A 7 35.77 -28.63 12.02
C SER A 7 35.41 -27.39 11.21
N SER A 8 35.98 -27.20 10.01
CA SER A 8 35.64 -26.09 9.12
C SER A 8 34.23 -26.24 8.53
N ALA A 9 33.85 -27.46 8.13
CA ALA A 9 32.51 -27.76 7.61
C ALA A 9 31.41 -27.56 8.67
N GLN A 10 31.67 -27.94 9.92
CA GLN A 10 30.74 -27.69 11.04
C GLN A 10 30.61 -26.19 11.37
N GLN A 11 31.71 -25.43 11.33
CA GLN A 11 31.67 -23.98 11.56
C GLN A 11 30.89 -23.24 10.47
N ALA A 12 31.00 -23.68 9.20
CA ALA A 12 30.20 -23.12 8.11
C ALA A 12 28.69 -23.32 8.33
N GLY A 13 28.27 -24.54 8.71
CA GLY A 13 26.87 -24.85 9.00
C GLY A 13 26.28 -24.05 10.17
N GLU A 14 27.06 -23.85 11.25
CA GLU A 14 26.65 -23.00 12.37
C GLU A 14 26.53 -21.52 11.98
N SER A 15 27.41 -21.05 11.09
CA SER A 15 27.37 -19.66 10.61
C SER A 15 26.13 -19.37 9.75
N ASP A 16 25.74 -20.32 8.89
CA ASP A 16 24.52 -20.23 8.09
C ASP A 16 23.26 -20.32 8.94
N ALA A 17 23.23 -21.23 9.93
CA ALA A 17 22.12 -21.32 10.87
C ALA A 17 21.94 -20.01 11.67
N ARG A 18 23.05 -19.40 12.11
CA ARG A 18 23.01 -18.11 12.82
C ARG A 18 22.54 -16.97 11.90
N ARG A 19 22.93 -16.98 10.62
CA ARG A 19 22.47 -16.00 9.63
C ARG A 19 20.97 -16.15 9.35
N ALA A 20 20.49 -17.39 9.22
CA ALA A 20 19.07 -17.69 9.03
C ALA A 20 18.23 -17.24 10.24
N GLU A 21 18.70 -17.50 11.45
CA GLU A 21 18.03 -17.06 12.68
C GLU A 21 17.95 -15.53 12.77
N ARG A 22 19.02 -14.83 12.37
CA ARG A 22 19.04 -13.37 12.33
C ARG A 22 18.09 -12.79 11.28
N ALA A 23 17.91 -13.48 10.14
CA ALA A 23 16.97 -13.09 9.10
C ALA A 23 15.51 -13.25 9.55
N ARG A 24 15.20 -14.33 10.30
CA ARG A 24 13.86 -14.60 10.85
C ARG A 24 13.41 -13.57 11.88
N ARG A 25 14.34 -12.93 12.58
CA ARG A 25 14.07 -11.91 13.61
C ARG A 25 14.02 -10.48 13.06
N ARG A 26 14.11 -10.29 11.75
CA ARG A 26 14.11 -8.96 11.15
C ARG A 26 12.67 -8.42 11.07
N ILE A 27 12.46 -7.24 11.65
CA ILE A 27 11.24 -6.45 11.43
C ILE A 27 11.41 -5.74 10.08
N VAL A 28 10.43 -5.90 9.20
CA VAL A 28 10.34 -5.15 7.93
C VAL A 28 9.42 -3.96 8.18
N PHE A 29 9.95 -2.77 7.94
CA PHE A 29 9.17 -1.53 7.98
C PHE A 29 8.96 -1.07 6.55
N ASP A 30 7.76 -1.29 6.03
CA ASP A 30 7.35 -0.70 4.77
C ASP A 30 7.05 0.79 4.98
N ASP A 31 7.19 1.59 3.92
CA ASP A 31 6.82 3.01 3.95
C ASP A 31 5.30 3.13 4.15
N PRO A 32 4.84 3.85 5.19
CA PRO A 32 3.41 3.98 5.51
C PRO A 32 2.55 4.56 4.39
N VAL A 33 3.12 5.29 3.43
CA VAL A 33 2.38 5.88 2.30
C VAL A 33 2.65 5.19 0.96
N SER A 34 3.43 4.12 0.95
CA SER A 34 3.74 3.39 -0.29
C SER A 34 2.56 2.55 -0.82
N GLY A 35 1.56 2.28 0.02
CA GLY A 35 0.33 1.58 -0.38
C GLY A 35 -0.73 2.54 -0.91
N ARG A 36 -1.55 2.08 -1.85
CA ARG A 36 -2.77 2.79 -2.26
C ARG A 36 -3.76 2.78 -1.10
N SER A 37 -4.22 3.96 -0.69
CA SER A 37 -5.26 4.08 0.31
C SER A 37 -6.64 3.85 -0.31
N ARG A 38 -7.63 3.55 0.53
CA ARG A 38 -9.04 3.48 0.08
C ARG A 38 -9.56 4.87 -0.32
N ASP A 39 -8.93 5.93 0.17
CA ASP A 39 -9.27 7.32 -0.14
C ASP A 39 -8.77 7.73 -1.55
N ASP A 40 -7.72 7.07 -2.05
CA ASP A 40 -7.24 7.25 -3.43
C ASP A 40 -8.14 6.58 -4.48
N SER A 41 -9.23 5.93 -4.05
CA SER A 41 -10.16 5.26 -4.93
C SER A 41 -11.32 6.19 -5.27
N ASP A 42 -11.63 6.32 -6.56
CA ASP A 42 -12.87 6.98 -7.04
C ASP A 42 -14.15 6.17 -6.69
N ALA A 43 -14.04 5.12 -5.86
CA ALA A 43 -15.20 4.33 -5.42
C ALA A 43 -16.25 5.22 -4.74
N GLY A 44 -17.44 5.29 -5.32
CA GLY A 44 -18.53 6.14 -4.86
C GLY A 44 -18.62 7.50 -5.59
N TRP A 45 -17.60 7.87 -6.35
CA TRP A 45 -17.61 9.04 -7.24
C TRP A 45 -17.93 8.59 -8.67
N GLY A 46 -19.22 8.58 -9.02
CA GLY A 46 -19.68 8.33 -10.40
C GLY A 46 -19.92 6.86 -10.79
N GLY A 47 -20.21 5.99 -9.82
CA GLY A 47 -20.63 4.60 -10.09
C GLY A 47 -21.92 4.50 -10.93
N GLU A 48 -22.28 3.27 -11.35
CA GLU A 48 -23.47 3.01 -12.19
C GLU A 48 -24.66 3.81 -11.68
N ARG A 49 -25.22 4.64 -12.57
CA ARG A 49 -26.32 5.54 -12.27
C ARG A 49 -27.44 4.74 -11.62
N GLY A 50 -27.59 4.87 -10.31
CA GLY A 50 -28.77 4.39 -9.61
C GLY A 50 -30.00 5.01 -10.26
N GLU A 51 -31.04 4.21 -10.40
CA GLU A 51 -32.36 4.51 -11.00
C GLU A 51 -33.01 5.72 -10.28
N GLY A 52 -32.53 6.92 -10.57
CA GLY A 52 -32.83 8.12 -9.78
C GLY A 52 -31.86 9.29 -9.99
N SER A 53 -30.63 9.06 -10.43
CA SER A 53 -29.77 10.12 -10.98
C SER A 53 -30.20 10.41 -12.41
N ARG A 54 -31.25 11.21 -12.56
CA ARG A 54 -31.55 11.86 -13.84
C ARG A 54 -30.37 12.77 -14.17
N ASP A 55 -29.73 12.47 -15.29
CA ASP A 55 -28.70 13.28 -15.91
C ASP A 55 -29.15 14.74 -15.93
N ARG A 56 -28.57 15.57 -15.06
CA ARG A 56 -28.67 17.01 -15.24
C ARG A 56 -27.79 17.35 -16.43
N ASP A 57 -28.41 17.89 -17.47
CA ASP A 57 -27.72 18.23 -18.70
C ASP A 57 -26.56 19.20 -18.43
N LYS A 58 -25.53 19.17 -19.29
CA LYS A 58 -24.34 20.02 -19.17
C LYS A 58 -24.71 21.51 -19.02
N ASP A 59 -25.82 21.91 -19.62
CA ASP A 59 -26.35 23.27 -19.57
C ASP A 59 -26.73 23.69 -18.14
N TRP A 60 -27.24 22.76 -17.32
CA TRP A 60 -27.54 23.03 -15.92
C TRP A 60 -26.27 23.38 -15.13
N TYR A 61 -25.18 22.63 -15.32
CA TYR A 61 -23.88 22.89 -14.66
C TYR A 61 -23.24 24.22 -15.09
N LEU A 62 -23.48 24.66 -16.33
CA LEU A 62 -23.01 25.96 -16.81
C LEU A 62 -23.86 27.13 -16.28
N SER A 63 -25.14 26.87 -15.99
CA SER A 63 -26.07 27.89 -15.51
C SER A 63 -26.04 28.09 -13.99
N GLU A 64 -25.64 27.07 -13.23
CA GLU A 64 -25.67 27.12 -11.77
C GLU A 64 -24.38 27.78 -11.24
N THR A 65 -24.46 29.04 -10.83
CA THR A 65 -23.41 29.65 -10.01
C THR A 65 -23.40 28.97 -8.65
N PRO A 66 -22.29 28.34 -8.21
CA PRO A 66 -22.22 27.76 -6.87
C PRO A 66 -22.55 28.84 -5.84
N PRO A 67 -23.36 28.56 -4.79
CA PRO A 67 -23.58 29.52 -3.73
C PRO A 67 -22.21 29.97 -3.23
N HIS A 68 -21.96 31.27 -3.29
CA HIS A 68 -20.70 31.84 -2.84
C HIS A 68 -20.51 31.41 -1.37
N HIS A 69 -19.64 30.43 -1.11
CA HIS A 69 -19.21 30.11 0.25
C HIS A 69 -18.38 31.29 0.74
N GLY A 70 -19.07 32.23 1.38
CA GLY A 70 -18.53 33.50 1.82
C GLY A 70 -19.65 34.32 2.42
N GLU A 71 -20.12 33.89 3.60
CA GLU A 71 -20.65 34.87 4.55
C GLU A 71 -19.56 35.93 4.75
N LYS A 72 -19.93 37.20 4.60
CA LYS A 72 -19.15 38.33 5.12
C LYS A 72 -19.48 38.48 6.60
#